data_AF-X0X7M2-F1
#
_entry.id   AF-X0X7M2-F1
#
_cell.length_a   1.000
_cell.length_b   1.000
_cell.length_c   1.000
_cell.angle_alpha   90.00
_cell.angle_beta   90.00
_cell.angle_gamma   90.00
#
_symmetry.space_group_name_H-M   'P 1'
#
loop_
_entity.id
_entity.type
_entity.pdbx_description
1 polymer ?
#
loop_
_entity_poly.entity_id
_entity_poly.type
_entity_poly.pdbx_seq_one_letter_code
_entity_poly.pdbx_strand_id
1 'polypeptide(L)'
;ADLPPNGRLELRTPGGQSEQIRLRPEGDYSSWSYSDTMTSGIYTARFDPPVSRSDLYAVNVDTVESDLSKLTPEQLREQLWSGIPFETSRENLDEQPVRLIGRRGTLSQGLLCVVLGLLFLETLLAWLFGHHAT
;
A
#
# COMPACT_ATOMS: atom_id res chain seq x y z
N ALA A 1 10.05 31.08 11.63
CA ALA A 1 9.93 32.41 11.03
C ALA A 1 8.65 32.40 10.22
N ASP A 2 7.73 33.30 10.55
CA ASP A 2 6.43 33.36 9.91
C ASP A 2 6.58 33.98 8.51
N LEU A 3 5.99 33.34 7.50
CA LEU A 3 6.16 33.72 6.11
C LEU A 3 5.10 34.75 5.72
N PRO A 4 5.46 35.83 5.00
CA PRO A 4 4.52 36.89 4.67
C PRO A 4 3.38 36.38 3.78
N PRO A 5 2.11 36.80 4.03
CA PRO A 5 0.91 36.25 3.39
C PRO A 5 0.79 36.48 1.87
N ASN A 6 1.70 37.26 1.28
CA ASN A 6 1.77 37.54 -0.17
C ASN A 6 3.20 37.42 -0.71
N GLY A 7 4.08 36.68 -0.02
CA GLY A 7 5.45 36.52 -0.45
C GLY A 7 5.58 35.68 -1.73
N ARG A 8 6.75 35.77 -2.35
CA ARG A 8 7.16 34.87 -3.43
C ARG A 8 8.39 34.10 -2.98
N LEU A 9 8.56 32.93 -3.56
CA LEU A 9 9.78 32.17 -3.45
C LEU A 9 10.25 31.76 -4.84
N GLU A 10 11.56 31.69 -5.01
CA GLU A 10 12.22 31.09 -6.16
C GLU A 10 12.54 29.63 -5.81
N LEU A 11 11.96 28.69 -6.55
CA LEU A 11 12.29 27.28 -6.47
C LEU A 11 13.29 26.95 -7.57
N ARG A 12 14.44 26.39 -7.19
CA ARG A 12 15.45 25.88 -8.12
C ARG A 12 15.39 24.36 -8.17
N THR A 13 15.17 23.80 -9.35
CA THR A 13 15.10 22.35 -9.58
C THR A 13 16.50 21.72 -9.64
N PRO A 14 16.62 20.39 -9.48
CA PRO A 14 17.91 19.70 -9.62
C PRO A 14 18.54 19.89 -11.00
N GLY A 15 17.73 20.08 -12.05
CA GLY A 15 18.17 20.40 -13.40
C GLY A 15 18.64 21.84 -13.59
N GLY A 16 18.61 22.67 -12.53
CA GLY A 16 19.08 24.05 -12.53
C GLY A 16 18.06 25.08 -13.02
N GLN A 17 16.83 24.67 -13.36
CA GLN A 17 15.75 25.59 -13.73
C GLN A 17 15.21 26.30 -12.49
N SER A 18 14.87 27.58 -12.63
CA SER A 18 14.26 28.38 -11.56
C SER A 18 12.81 28.72 -11.90
N GLU A 19 11.93 28.62 -10.91
CA GLU A 19 10.52 28.94 -11.03
C GLU A 19 10.05 29.80 -9.86
N GLN A 20 9.21 30.81 -10.11
CA GLN A 20 8.63 31.63 -9.05
C GLN A 20 7.30 31.04 -8.57
N ILE A 21 7.24 30.69 -7.29
CA ILE A 21 6.03 30.18 -6.63
C ILE A 21 5.48 31.25 -5.71
N ARG A 22 4.17 31.48 -5.80
CA ARG A 22 3.44 32.38 -4.89
C ARG A 22 3.09 31.63 -3.61
N LEU A 23 3.36 32.26 -2.47
CA LEU A 23 2.87 31.80 -1.17
C LEU A 23 1.35 32.00 -1.11
N ARG A 24 0.65 31.01 -0.53
CA ARG A 24 -0.78 31.07 -0.24
C ARG A 24 -0.96 31.34 1.25
N PRO A 25 -1.71 32.37 1.66
CA PRO A 25 -2.02 32.61 3.06
C PRO A 25 -3.03 31.57 3.55
N GLU A 26 -2.77 31.00 4.71
CA GLU A 26 -3.58 29.98 5.36
C GLU A 26 -3.71 30.31 6.85
N GLY A 27 -4.64 31.22 7.17
CA GLY A 27 -4.81 31.76 8.52
C GLY A 27 -3.57 32.54 8.98
N ASP A 28 -2.89 31.99 9.98
CA ASP A 28 -1.71 32.59 10.63
C ASP A 28 -0.37 32.11 10.04
N TYR A 29 -0.39 31.35 8.94
CA TYR A 29 0.83 30.93 8.25
C TYR A 29 0.68 31.04 6.73
N SER A 30 1.80 30.94 6.01
CA SER A 30 1.79 30.84 4.55
C SER A 30 2.27 29.46 4.10
N SER A 31 1.53 28.86 3.17
CA SER A 31 1.85 27.57 2.57
C SER A 31 2.19 27.71 1.08
N TRP A 32 2.97 26.78 0.56
CA TRP A 32 3.27 26.68 -0.87
C TRP A 32 3.38 25.20 -1.25
N SER A 33 3.19 24.91 -2.52
CA SER A 33 3.24 23.55 -3.05
C SER A 33 3.86 23.57 -4.43
N TYR A 34 4.64 22.53 -4.74
CA TYR A 34 5.22 22.33 -6.05
C TYR A 34 4.99 20.89 -6.51
N SER A 35 4.39 20.72 -7.69
CA SER A 35 3.98 19.40 -8.18
C SER A 35 4.93 18.81 -9.22
N ASP A 36 5.74 19.61 -9.91
CA ASP A 36 6.63 19.14 -10.98
C ASP A 36 7.92 18.52 -10.42
N THR A 37 7.72 17.39 -9.75
CA THR A 37 8.74 16.63 -9.01
C THR A 37 9.20 15.40 -9.79
N MET A 38 9.08 15.43 -11.12
CA MET A 38 9.46 14.32 -12.03
C MET A 38 10.97 14.08 -12.06
N THR A 39 11.77 15.08 -11.71
CA THR A 39 13.23 14.94 -11.63
C THR A 39 13.63 14.69 -10.18
N SER A 40 14.23 13.54 -9.92
CA SER A 40 14.78 13.22 -8.60
C SER A 40 15.98 14.11 -8.27
N GLY A 41 16.12 14.51 -7.01
CA GLY A 41 17.26 15.29 -6.54
C GLY A 41 16.93 16.33 -5.48
N ILE A 42 17.84 17.28 -5.31
CA ILE A 42 17.71 18.37 -4.33
C ILE A 42 17.09 19.60 -4.99
N TYR A 43 15.93 20.00 -4.50
CA TYR A 43 15.25 21.24 -4.84
C TYR A 43 15.62 22.32 -3.81
N THR A 44 15.89 23.53 -4.25
CA THR A 44 16.22 24.66 -3.36
C THR A 44 15.11 25.71 -3.41
N ALA A 45 14.43 25.96 -2.29
CA ALA A 45 13.45 27.04 -2.17
C ALA A 45 14.11 28.26 -1.53
N ARG A 46 14.12 29.40 -2.23
CA ARG A 46 14.65 30.68 -1.74
C ARG A 46 13.50 31.64 -1.54
N PHE A 47 13.30 32.08 -0.30
CA PHE A 47 12.27 33.02 0.07
C PHE A 47 12.76 34.46 -0.14
N ASP A 48 11.93 35.27 -0.78
CA ASP A 48 12.21 36.68 -1.00
C ASP A 48 12.13 37.49 0.30
N PRO A 49 12.70 38.71 0.34
CA PRO A 49 12.56 39.61 1.49
C PRO A 49 11.10 39.81 1.90
N PRO A 50 10.80 39.97 3.21
CA PRO A 50 11.73 40.20 4.32
C PRO A 50 12.38 38.94 4.92
N VAL A 51 11.89 37.75 4.60
CA VAL A 51 12.41 36.49 5.15
C VAL A 51 13.40 35.90 4.15
N SER A 52 14.61 36.46 4.10
CA SER A 52 15.68 35.94 3.24
C SER A 52 16.20 34.62 3.80
N ARG A 53 15.58 33.52 3.37
CA ARG A 53 15.87 32.15 3.80
C ARG A 53 15.98 31.24 2.60
N SER A 54 16.82 30.21 2.69
CA SER A 54 16.89 29.13 1.72
C SER A 54 16.69 27.79 2.40
N ASP A 55 15.77 26.98 1.90
CA ASP A 55 15.51 25.62 2.36
C ASP A 55 15.78 24.61 1.24
N LEU A 56 16.24 23.41 1.62
CA LEU A 56 16.53 22.32 0.71
C LEU A 56 15.50 21.20 0.89
N TYR A 57 14.97 20.69 -0.21
CA TYR A 57 14.00 19.61 -0.24
C TYR A 57 14.53 18.46 -1.10
N ALA A 58 14.62 17.28 -0.49
CA ALA A 58 14.99 16.05 -1.16
C ALA A 58 13.74 15.40 -1.76
N VAL A 59 13.73 15.23 -3.08
CA VAL A 59 12.68 14.51 -3.81
C VAL A 59 13.28 13.25 -4.39
N ASN A 60 12.83 12.08 -3.94
CA ASN A 60 13.21 10.78 -4.48
C ASN A 60 14.74 10.59 -4.63
N VAL A 61 15.52 11.08 -3.67
CA VAL A 61 17.00 11.13 -3.79
C VAL A 61 17.62 9.74 -3.65
N ASP A 62 16.88 8.78 -3.09
CA ASP A 62 17.35 7.41 -2.96
C ASP A 62 17.05 6.61 -4.23
N THR A 63 18.00 6.64 -5.17
CA THR A 63 17.93 5.85 -6.42
C THR A 63 17.92 4.34 -6.19
N VAL A 64 18.15 3.87 -4.96
CA VAL A 64 18.09 2.46 -4.56
C VAL A 64 16.66 1.90 -4.55
N GLU A 65 15.63 2.75 -4.49
CA GLU A 65 14.22 2.29 -4.43
C GLU A 65 13.80 1.42 -5.64
N SER A 66 14.52 1.49 -6.76
CA SER A 66 14.26 0.69 -7.97
C SER A 66 15.16 -0.54 -8.15
N ASP A 67 16.00 -0.91 -7.18
CA ASP A 67 16.73 -2.18 -7.27
C ASP A 67 15.78 -3.35 -6.96
N LEU A 68 15.16 -3.89 -8.01
CA LEU A 68 14.34 -5.10 -7.96
C LEU A 68 15.18 -6.38 -7.80
N SER A 69 16.48 -6.27 -7.52
CA SER A 69 17.29 -7.43 -7.16
C SER A 69 16.64 -8.14 -5.96
N LYS A 70 16.36 -9.42 -6.14
CA LYS A 70 15.76 -10.23 -5.06
C LYS A 70 16.80 -10.38 -3.97
N LEU A 71 16.65 -9.62 -2.88
CA LEU A 71 17.42 -9.83 -1.67
C LEU A 71 17.14 -11.24 -1.14
N THR A 72 18.22 -11.97 -0.87
CA THR A 72 18.13 -13.23 -0.14
C THR A 72 17.81 -12.96 1.34
N PRO A 73 17.14 -13.87 2.04
CA PRO A 73 16.85 -13.73 3.48
C PRO A 73 18.10 -13.41 4.32
N GLU A 74 19.24 -13.96 3.93
CA GLU A 74 20.54 -13.74 4.58
C GLU A 74 21.02 -12.30 4.40
N GLN A 75 20.96 -11.77 3.18
CA GLN A 75 21.30 -10.38 2.87
C GLN A 75 20.37 -9.38 3.56
N LEU A 76 19.08 -9.69 3.65
CA LEU A 76 18.10 -8.87 4.38
C LEU A 76 18.44 -8.75 5.87
N ARG A 77 18.92 -9.84 6.48
CA ARG A 77 19.32 -9.88 7.89
C ARG A 77 20.58 -9.10 8.18
N GLU A 78 21.55 -9.18 7.28
CA GLU A 78 22.85 -8.54 7.47
C GLU A 78 22.84 -7.06 7.12
N GLN A 79 22.08 -6.66 6.10
CA GLN A 79 22.18 -5.32 5.52
C GLN A 79 21.12 -4.33 6.06
N LEU A 80 19.89 -4.77 6.33
CA LEU A 80 18.78 -3.86 6.65
C LEU A 80 18.29 -4.00 8.10
N TRP A 81 18.34 -5.21 8.66
CA TRP A 81 17.75 -5.51 9.97
C TRP A 81 18.71 -6.23 10.93
N SER A 82 19.91 -5.68 11.11
CA SER A 82 20.83 -6.17 12.14
C SER A 82 20.19 -6.01 13.54
N GLY A 83 19.83 -7.14 14.17
CA GLY A 83 19.31 -7.17 15.55
C GLY A 83 17.79 -7.22 15.68
N ILE A 84 17.01 -7.25 14.59
CA ILE A 84 15.56 -7.43 14.64
C ILE A 84 15.24 -8.89 14.26
N PRO A 85 14.57 -9.67 15.13
CA PRO A 85 14.12 -11.00 14.76
C PRO A 85 13.01 -10.88 13.71
N PHE A 86 13.23 -11.38 12.51
CA PHE A 86 12.20 -11.54 11.49
C PHE A 86 12.19 -12.99 11.01
N GLU A 87 11.00 -13.51 10.75
CA GLU A 87 10.81 -14.84 10.17
C GLU A 87 10.33 -14.68 8.73
N THR A 88 11.11 -15.16 7.76
CA THR A 88 10.67 -15.21 6.36
C THR A 88 9.78 -16.43 6.17
N SER A 89 8.47 -16.23 6.17
CA SER A 89 7.48 -17.28 5.91
C SER A 89 7.44 -17.66 4.42
N ARG A 90 8.55 -18.18 3.88
CA ARG A 90 8.57 -18.83 2.56
C ARG A 90 8.72 -20.34 2.67
N GLU A 91 9.29 -20.82 3.77
CA GLU A 91 9.46 -22.25 4.07
C GLU A 91 8.31 -22.82 4.93
N ASN A 92 7.46 -21.95 5.50
CA ASN A 92 6.35 -22.32 6.40
C ASN A 92 4.96 -22.21 5.73
N LEU A 93 4.85 -22.48 4.43
CA LEU A 93 3.54 -22.72 3.80
C LEU A 93 3.08 -24.18 3.96
N ASP A 94 4.00 -25.11 4.26
CA ASP A 94 3.69 -26.52 4.48
C ASP A 94 3.56 -26.91 5.96
N GLU A 95 3.95 -26.05 6.91
CA GLU A 95 3.95 -26.38 8.36
C GLU A 95 3.35 -25.28 9.26
N GLN A 96 2.34 -24.55 8.79
CA GLN A 96 1.36 -24.03 9.74
C GLN A 96 0.31 -25.12 9.99
N PRO A 97 0.21 -25.74 11.18
CA PRO A 97 -1.04 -26.34 11.56
C PRO A 97 -2.03 -25.19 11.62
N VAL A 98 -2.77 -25.02 10.52
CA VAL A 98 -3.95 -24.16 10.42
C VAL A 98 -4.63 -24.31 11.76
N ARG A 99 -4.63 -23.23 12.56
CA ARG A 99 -5.38 -23.18 13.82
C ARG A 99 -6.70 -23.85 13.51
N LEU A 100 -6.96 -24.98 14.18
CA LEU A 100 -8.16 -25.79 14.00
C LEU A 100 -9.38 -24.88 14.21
N ILE A 101 -9.77 -24.18 13.13
CA ILE A 101 -11.05 -23.51 13.02
C ILE A 101 -12.02 -24.66 13.14
N GLY A 102 -12.69 -24.66 14.29
CA GLY A 102 -13.58 -25.65 14.85
C GLY A 102 -13.85 -26.87 13.98
N ARG A 103 -13.54 -28.03 14.55
CA ARG A 103 -14.19 -29.33 14.38
C ARG A 103 -15.71 -29.21 14.09
N ARG A 104 -16.06 -28.80 12.87
CA ARG A 104 -17.42 -28.57 12.36
C ARG A 104 -17.60 -29.31 11.03
N GLY A 105 -16.88 -30.42 10.88
CA GLY A 105 -16.89 -31.28 9.69
C GLY A 105 -17.92 -32.42 9.74
N THR A 106 -18.52 -32.74 10.89
CA THR A 106 -19.41 -33.91 10.99
C THR A 106 -20.89 -33.56 10.78
N LEU A 107 -21.38 -32.47 11.37
CA LEU A 107 -22.79 -32.06 11.22
C LEU A 107 -23.09 -31.49 9.82
N SER A 108 -22.15 -30.73 9.25
CA SER A 108 -22.27 -30.17 7.90
C SER A 108 -22.27 -31.28 6.84
N GLN A 109 -21.42 -32.29 6.99
CA GLN A 109 -21.39 -33.46 6.10
C GLN A 109 -22.66 -34.30 6.21
N GLY A 110 -23.18 -34.52 7.43
CA GLY A 110 -24.46 -35.23 7.63
C GLY A 110 -25.63 -34.48 7.01
N LEU A 111 -25.73 -33.17 7.23
CA LEU A 111 -26.78 -32.33 6.67
C LEU A 111 -26.72 -32.28 5.13
N LEU A 112 -25.51 -32.22 4.56
CA LEU A 112 -25.31 -32.27 3.12
C LEU A 112 -25.79 -33.60 2.54
N CYS A 113 -25.47 -34.73 3.16
CA CYS A 113 -25.97 -36.05 2.72
C CYS A 113 -27.49 -36.15 2.77
N VAL A 114 -28.13 -35.59 3.81
CA VAL A 114 -29.60 -35.57 3.93
C VAL A 114 -30.23 -34.72 2.83
N VAL A 115 -29.74 -33.49 2.60
CA VAL A 115 -30.25 -32.61 1.54
C VAL A 115 -30.05 -33.24 0.17
N LEU A 116 -28.89 -33.86 -0.07
CA LEU A 116 -28.61 -34.57 -1.32
C LEU A 116 -29.58 -35.74 -1.53
N GLY A 117 -29.85 -36.53 -0.50
CA GLY A 117 -30.85 -37.60 -0.55
C GLY A 117 -32.26 -37.09 -0.82
N LEU A 118 -32.65 -35.97 -0.21
CA LEU A 118 -33.94 -35.31 -0.46
C LEU A 118 -34.07 -34.88 -1.92
N LEU A 119 -33.02 -34.28 -2.50
CA LEU A 119 -33.03 -33.85 -3.89
C LEU A 119 -33.23 -35.02 -4.87
N PHE A 120 -32.54 -36.14 -4.63
CA PHE A 120 -32.74 -37.34 -5.45
C PHE A 120 -34.15 -37.91 -5.28
N LEU A 121 -34.68 -37.94 -4.05
CA LEU A 121 -36.03 -38.43 -3.78
C LEU A 121 -37.09 -37.54 -4.44
N GLU A 122 -36.98 -36.22 -4.35
CA GLU A 122 -37.88 -35.28 -5.04
C GLU A 122 -37.80 -35.46 -6.55
N THR A 123 -36.60 -35.61 -7.11
CA THR A 123 -36.42 -35.82 -8.54
C THR A 123 -37.07 -37.13 -9.00
N LEU A 124 -36.94 -38.21 -8.22
CA LEU A 124 -37.59 -39.49 -8.49
C LEU A 124 -39.10 -39.43 -8.32
N LEU A 125 -39.61 -38.74 -7.30
CA LEU A 125 -41.05 -38.53 -7.08
C LEU A 125 -41.67 -37.69 -8.20
N ALA A 126 -41.00 -36.62 -8.64
CA ALA A 126 -41.42 -35.82 -9.78
C ALA A 126 -41.45 -36.65 -11.07
N TRP A 127 -40.46 -37.53 -11.27
CA TRP A 127 -40.44 -38.44 -12.41
C TRP A 127 -41.55 -39.49 -12.34
N LEU A 128 -41.79 -40.10 -11.18
CA LEU A 128 -42.80 -41.13 -10.99
C LEU A 128 -44.23 -40.58 -11.09
N PHE A 129 -44.51 -39.43 -10.46
CA PHE A 129 -45.81 -38.77 -10.57
C PHE A 129 -46.02 -38.12 -11.94
N GLY A 130 -44.95 -37.63 -12.58
CA GLY A 130 -44.98 -37.21 -13.98
C GLY A 130 -45.32 -38.37 -14.94
N HIS A 131 -44.96 -39.61 -14.58
CA HIS A 131 -45.28 -40.80 -15.36
C HIS A 131 -46.72 -41.31 -15.17
N HIS A 132 -47.41 -40.94 -14.08
CA HIS A 132 -48.80 -41.33 -13.80
C HIS A 132 -49.85 -40.23 -14.07
N ALA A 133 -49.43 -39.07 -14.57
CA ALA A 133 -50.32 -37.97 -14.98
C ALA A 133 -50.66 -38.00 -16.50
N THR A 134 -50.71 -39.19 -17.09
CA THR A 134 -51.22 -39.45 -18.46
C THR A 134 -52.37 -40.44 -18.43
#